data_AF-A0A4U5P1Q4-F1
#
_entry.id   AF-A0A4U5P1Q4-F1
#
_cell.length_a   1.000
_cell.length_b   1.000
_cell.length_c   1.000
_cell.angle_alpha   90.00
_cell.angle_beta   90.00
_cell.angle_gamma   90.00
#
_symmetry.space_group_name_H-M   'P 1'
#
loop_
_entity.id
_entity.type
_entity.pdbx_description
1 polymer ?
#
loop_
_entity_poly.entity_id
_entity_poly.type
_entity_poly.pdbx_seq_one_letter_code
_entity_poly.pdbx_strand_id
1 'polypeptide(L)'
;AASLNAKTFEQLFPTVSQIGFRKIEGLENQMTTHSHGSQKDFFQRLEHVQRLEHVDVGQCGDIRTLFPAKWRQALKNLRSVEIVCCNSLEEVFELDEGINEEKELRLLSSLTRLRLSNLPELKCIWKGPTRHVSLHSLAHLELSSLDKLTFIFTPSLAQSLIHLETLQIDSSPGLKRLIREKDDEIIPESLGFPKLKTLLISLCEKLEHVFPVSVSPSLQNLEEMVIEFADNLKQVFYSGEGDDIIVKSKIKDGIIDFPQLRKLSLLSSCSFFGPKDLAAQLPSLQYLGISGHKEGGNLFAQLQGSTSLETLELSSLLVPDLSCIWKGLLPSNLTTLKVNECQRLTYVFTDSMIASLVQLEVIEISACEELEQIIAKDNDDEKDQILSGSDLQSSCFPNLYQLEIIGCNKLKSLFPVAMASGLKSLRRLEVRESSQLLGVFGQDDHASPANTEKELVLPDLEWLFLEKLPSIVYFSHGCYDFIFPHLEWLEVHRCPKLTTKFATTSNGSMSAQSEVSQVAEDVSTGCSVPTRTCRTWTSCNGWGEEKLEEEEKEEEDSGHND
;
A
#
# COMPACT_ATOMS: atom_id res chain seq x y z
N ALA A 1 -18.51 32.54 -17.81
CA ALA A 1 -18.67 33.79 -18.58
C ALA A 1 -19.83 34.60 -17.98
N ALA A 2 -19.71 35.92 -18.02
CA ALA A 2 -20.28 36.89 -17.07
C ALA A 2 -21.82 36.98 -16.98
N SER A 3 -22.25 37.40 -15.77
CA SER A 3 -23.54 38.01 -15.42
C SER A 3 -24.79 37.49 -16.13
N LEU A 4 -25.35 36.38 -15.63
CA LEU A 4 -26.80 36.20 -15.72
C LEU A 4 -27.43 37.26 -14.84
N ASN A 5 -28.18 38.20 -15.44
CA ASN A 5 -28.97 39.13 -14.66
C ASN A 5 -29.95 38.32 -13.79
N ALA A 6 -30.19 38.77 -12.55
CA ALA A 6 -31.01 38.05 -11.58
C ALA A 6 -32.42 37.71 -12.10
N LYS A 7 -32.97 38.51 -13.04
CA LYS A 7 -34.30 38.29 -13.66
C LYS A 7 -34.31 37.17 -14.71
N THR A 8 -33.25 36.99 -15.48
CA THR A 8 -33.09 35.89 -16.45
C THR A 8 -32.73 34.59 -15.70
N PHE A 9 -32.06 34.71 -14.56
CA PHE A 9 -31.79 33.61 -13.63
C PHE A 9 -33.08 33.13 -12.93
N GLU A 10 -33.96 34.04 -12.48
CA GLU A 10 -35.27 33.73 -11.86
C GLU A 10 -36.22 32.92 -12.77
N GLN A 11 -36.17 33.10 -14.10
CA GLN A 11 -37.02 32.36 -15.03
C GLN A 11 -36.54 30.92 -15.32
N LEU A 12 -35.27 30.61 -15.03
CA LEU A 12 -34.67 29.30 -15.28
C LEU A 12 -34.88 28.30 -14.13
N PHE A 13 -35.16 28.78 -12.91
CA PHE A 13 -35.14 27.99 -11.65
C PHE A 13 -36.08 26.77 -11.57
N PRO A 14 -37.28 26.76 -12.18
CA PRO A 14 -38.11 25.55 -12.22
C PRO A 14 -37.53 24.42 -13.10
N THR A 15 -36.48 24.71 -13.90
CA THR A 15 -35.93 23.82 -14.93
C THR A 15 -34.46 23.47 -14.76
N VAL A 16 -33.73 24.06 -13.81
CA VAL A 16 -32.29 23.78 -13.63
C VAL A 16 -32.08 22.43 -12.95
N SER A 17 -31.38 21.51 -13.65
CA SER A 17 -30.99 20.20 -13.11
C SER A 17 -29.54 20.10 -12.67
N GLN A 18 -28.68 21.02 -13.11
CA GLN A 18 -27.26 21.05 -12.76
C GLN A 18 -26.85 22.46 -12.33
N ILE A 19 -26.15 22.56 -11.19
CA ILE A 19 -25.62 23.82 -10.68
C ILE A 19 -24.13 23.63 -10.35
N GLY A 20 -23.29 24.47 -10.95
CA GLY A 20 -21.85 24.49 -10.71
C GLY A 20 -21.38 25.87 -10.25
N PHE A 21 -20.72 25.97 -9.10
CA PHE A 21 -20.03 27.17 -8.65
C PHE A 21 -18.54 26.87 -8.57
N ARG A 22 -17.69 27.68 -9.20
CA ARG A 22 -16.23 27.62 -9.03
C ARG A 22 -15.72 29.03 -8.81
N LYS A 23 -14.90 29.24 -7.78
CA LYS A 23 -14.36 30.55 -7.36
C LYS A 23 -15.45 31.52 -6.91
N ILE A 24 -16.00 31.31 -5.70
CA ILE A 24 -16.85 32.30 -5.02
C ILE A 24 -16.00 33.23 -4.12
N GLU A 25 -14.82 33.64 -4.60
CA GLU A 25 -13.97 34.62 -3.91
C GLU A 25 -14.14 36.00 -4.58
N GLY A 26 -14.52 37.02 -3.81
CA GLY A 26 -14.52 38.42 -4.26
C GLY A 26 -15.86 39.17 -4.34
N LEU A 27 -16.96 38.65 -3.78
CA LEU A 27 -18.23 39.41 -3.69
C LEU A 27 -18.27 40.46 -2.56
N GLU A 28 -17.25 40.51 -1.69
CA GLU A 28 -17.17 41.54 -0.64
C GLU A 28 -16.74 42.92 -1.18
N ASN A 29 -16.06 43.00 -2.33
CA ASN A 29 -15.39 44.24 -2.76
C ASN A 29 -15.95 44.92 -4.03
N GLN A 30 -17.11 44.50 -4.55
CA GLN A 30 -17.82 45.23 -5.64
C GLN A 30 -19.30 45.55 -5.34
N MET A 31 -19.69 45.66 -4.08
CA MET A 31 -20.96 46.28 -3.69
C MET A 31 -20.76 47.71 -3.21
N THR A 32 -20.44 48.62 -4.12
CA THR A 32 -20.91 50.01 -4.00
C THR A 32 -21.56 50.42 -5.32
N THR A 33 -22.77 50.95 -5.21
CA THR A 33 -23.69 51.38 -6.29
C THR A 33 -24.64 50.30 -6.85
N HIS A 34 -25.78 50.16 -6.15
CA HIS A 34 -27.06 49.69 -6.67
C HIS A 34 -27.25 48.21 -7.06
N SER A 35 -27.07 47.28 -6.11
CA SER A 35 -27.95 46.11 -5.95
C SER A 35 -27.70 45.41 -4.61
N HIS A 36 -28.66 45.50 -3.69
CA HIS A 36 -28.67 44.78 -2.41
C HIS A 36 -28.93 43.28 -2.64
N GLY A 37 -27.90 42.47 -2.82
CA GLY A 37 -28.03 41.01 -2.92
C GLY A 37 -26.76 40.31 -2.47
N SER A 38 -26.71 39.90 -1.20
CA SER A 38 -25.61 39.13 -0.62
C SER A 38 -25.55 37.70 -1.19
N GLN A 39 -24.43 36.99 -1.03
CA GLN A 39 -24.35 35.53 -1.27
C GLN A 39 -25.50 34.78 -0.56
N LYS A 40 -25.91 35.25 0.61
CA LYS A 40 -27.03 34.72 1.40
C LYS A 40 -28.39 34.84 0.68
N ASP A 41 -28.59 35.90 -0.11
CA ASP A 41 -29.81 36.12 -0.90
C ASP A 41 -29.90 35.15 -2.09
N PHE A 42 -28.77 34.70 -2.63
CA PHE A 42 -28.72 33.68 -3.68
C PHE A 42 -29.16 32.31 -3.16
N PHE A 43 -28.65 31.88 -2.00
CA PHE A 43 -29.04 30.61 -1.37
C PHE A 43 -30.48 30.63 -0.83
N GLN A 44 -31.02 31.78 -0.43
CA GLN A 44 -32.45 31.90 -0.10
C GLN A 44 -33.37 31.66 -1.32
N ARG A 45 -32.97 32.07 -2.52
CA ARG A 45 -33.77 31.92 -3.75
C ARG A 45 -33.84 30.48 -4.28
N LEU A 46 -32.94 29.60 -3.83
CA LEU A 46 -32.89 28.19 -4.22
C LEU A 46 -33.94 27.30 -3.51
N GLU A 47 -34.66 27.84 -2.52
CA GLU A 47 -35.73 27.14 -1.78
C GLU A 47 -36.83 26.54 -2.69
N HIS A 48 -37.04 27.09 -3.89
CA HIS A 48 -38.09 26.68 -4.82
C HIS A 48 -37.61 25.73 -5.93
N VAL A 49 -36.33 25.31 -5.93
CA VAL A 49 -35.80 24.43 -6.98
C VAL A 49 -36.22 22.99 -6.73
N GLN A 50 -37.08 22.46 -7.61
CA GLN A 50 -37.61 21.11 -7.49
C GLN A 50 -36.88 20.07 -8.35
N ARG A 51 -35.92 20.46 -9.21
CA ARG A 51 -35.28 19.57 -10.20
C ARG A 51 -33.77 19.42 -10.04
N LEU A 52 -33.20 19.86 -8.93
CA LEU A 52 -31.75 19.83 -8.75
C LEU A 52 -31.24 18.38 -8.66
N GLU A 53 -30.45 17.95 -9.64
CA GLU A 53 -29.89 16.59 -9.72
C GLU A 53 -28.39 16.57 -9.48
N HIS A 54 -27.64 17.59 -9.93
CA HIS A 54 -26.19 17.65 -9.75
C HIS A 54 -25.74 18.99 -9.20
N VAL A 55 -24.86 18.93 -8.19
CA VAL A 55 -24.27 20.11 -7.55
C VAL A 55 -22.74 19.93 -7.53
N ASP A 56 -22.02 20.89 -8.12
CA ASP A 56 -20.56 21.03 -8.05
C ASP A 56 -20.24 22.38 -7.39
N VAL A 57 -19.52 22.38 -6.27
CA VAL A 57 -19.15 23.58 -5.52
C VAL A 57 -17.65 23.60 -5.25
N GLY A 58 -16.95 24.57 -5.84
CA GLY A 58 -15.55 24.85 -5.61
C GLY A 58 -15.33 26.22 -4.98
N GLN A 59 -14.54 26.31 -3.91
CA GLN A 59 -14.15 27.59 -3.28
C GLN A 59 -15.37 28.44 -2.89
N CYS A 60 -16.15 27.97 -1.92
CA CYS A 60 -17.43 28.56 -1.53
C CYS A 60 -17.34 29.80 -0.61
N GLY A 61 -16.16 30.38 -0.38
CA GLY A 61 -15.99 31.51 0.53
C GLY A 61 -16.38 31.16 1.96
N ASP A 62 -17.12 32.05 2.64
CA ASP A 62 -17.47 31.94 4.07
C ASP A 62 -18.75 31.13 4.36
N ILE A 63 -19.19 30.31 3.41
CA ILE A 63 -20.37 29.45 3.60
C ILE A 63 -20.04 28.37 4.62
N ARG A 64 -20.75 28.38 5.76
CA ARG A 64 -20.61 27.38 6.82
C ARG A 64 -21.51 26.16 6.66
N THR A 65 -22.66 26.31 6.02
CA THR A 65 -23.64 25.24 5.77
C THR A 65 -24.12 25.33 4.33
N LEU A 66 -23.87 24.28 3.52
CA LEU A 66 -24.19 24.34 2.08
C LEU A 66 -25.68 24.07 1.78
N PHE A 67 -26.26 23.06 2.43
CA PHE A 67 -27.67 22.70 2.29
C PHE A 67 -28.40 22.91 3.63
N PRO A 68 -28.92 24.12 3.89
CA PRO A 68 -29.75 24.39 5.06
C PRO A 68 -31.06 23.57 5.03
N ALA A 69 -31.65 23.34 6.21
CA ALA A 69 -32.90 22.60 6.38
C ALA A 69 -34.05 23.03 5.45
N LYS A 70 -34.10 24.31 5.05
CA LYS A 70 -35.13 24.84 4.14
C LYS A 70 -35.11 24.20 2.75
N TRP A 71 -34.04 23.51 2.37
CA TRP A 71 -33.84 22.96 1.03
C TRP A 71 -34.34 21.52 0.85
N ARG A 72 -35.10 20.98 1.82
CA ARG A 72 -35.65 19.61 1.77
C ARG A 72 -36.23 19.21 0.40
N GLN A 73 -36.94 20.10 -0.29
CA GLN A 73 -37.54 19.79 -1.58
C GLN A 73 -36.50 19.61 -2.69
N ALA A 74 -35.42 20.40 -2.68
CA ALA A 74 -34.33 20.29 -3.63
C ALA A 74 -33.49 19.01 -3.41
N LEU A 75 -33.39 18.55 -2.16
CA LEU A 75 -32.65 17.32 -1.81
C LEU A 75 -33.28 16.02 -2.32
N LYS A 76 -34.54 16.04 -2.77
CA LYS A 76 -35.27 14.83 -3.21
C LYS A 76 -34.72 14.23 -4.51
N ASN A 77 -34.35 15.09 -5.46
CA ASN A 77 -33.91 14.68 -6.79
C ASN A 77 -32.39 14.69 -6.96
N LEU A 78 -31.66 15.05 -5.89
CA LEU A 78 -30.22 15.19 -5.91
C LEU A 78 -29.58 13.82 -6.14
N ARG A 79 -28.82 13.69 -7.22
CA ARG A 79 -28.09 12.48 -7.64
C ARG A 79 -26.60 12.58 -7.35
N SER A 80 -26.00 13.75 -7.55
CA SER A 80 -24.55 13.92 -7.37
C SER A 80 -24.24 15.22 -6.66
N VAL A 81 -23.36 15.15 -5.66
CA VAL A 81 -22.80 16.31 -4.97
C VAL A 81 -21.29 16.20 -4.98
N GLU A 82 -20.62 17.24 -5.46
CA GLU A 82 -19.18 17.42 -5.43
C GLU A 82 -18.85 18.75 -4.78
N ILE A 83 -18.01 18.75 -3.73
CA ILE A 83 -17.59 19.94 -3.01
C ILE A 83 -16.07 19.91 -2.84
N VAL A 84 -15.39 20.95 -3.30
CA VAL A 84 -13.92 21.01 -3.36
C VAL A 84 -13.38 22.35 -2.86
N CYS A 85 -12.31 22.33 -2.06
CA CYS A 85 -11.58 23.52 -1.61
C CYS A 85 -12.47 24.58 -0.92
N CYS A 86 -13.33 24.12 0.00
CA CYS A 86 -14.31 24.95 0.71
C CYS A 86 -13.87 25.15 2.16
N ASN A 87 -13.02 26.16 2.38
CA ASN A 87 -12.22 26.29 3.61
C ASN A 87 -13.02 26.65 4.86
N SER A 88 -14.17 27.32 4.72
CA SER A 88 -15.02 27.74 5.87
C SER A 88 -16.23 26.84 6.12
N LEU A 89 -16.39 25.77 5.32
CA LEU A 89 -17.56 24.89 5.39
C LEU A 89 -17.49 23.99 6.63
N GLU A 90 -18.42 24.18 7.57
CA GLU A 90 -18.51 23.39 8.79
C GLU A 90 -19.42 22.17 8.62
N GLU A 91 -20.45 22.30 7.78
CA GLU A 91 -21.55 21.35 7.63
C GLU A 91 -22.01 21.25 6.16
N VAL A 92 -22.23 20.03 5.64
CA VAL A 92 -22.77 19.88 4.27
C VAL A 92 -24.30 19.97 4.27
N PHE A 93 -24.97 19.08 5.02
CA PHE A 93 -26.43 18.98 5.09
C PHE A 93 -26.92 19.28 6.50
N GLU A 94 -27.80 20.28 6.62
CA GLU A 94 -28.58 20.53 7.82
C GLU A 94 -29.95 19.87 7.68
N LEU A 95 -30.25 18.97 8.61
CA LEU A 95 -31.45 18.14 8.67
C LEU A 95 -32.26 18.55 9.89
N ASP A 96 -33.57 18.64 9.74
CA ASP A 96 -34.50 19.03 10.80
C ASP A 96 -35.70 18.07 10.89
N GLU A 97 -36.27 17.96 12.09
CA GLU A 97 -37.51 17.19 12.30
C GLU A 97 -38.65 17.99 11.69
N GLY A 98 -39.31 17.46 10.66
CA GLY A 98 -40.48 18.11 10.06
C GLY A 98 -41.54 18.43 11.10
N ILE A 99 -41.85 19.72 11.23
CA ILE A 99 -43.15 20.15 11.75
C ILE A 99 -44.16 19.76 10.66
N ASN A 100 -45.00 18.75 10.93
CA ASN A 100 -46.18 18.28 10.19
C ASN A 100 -46.02 16.93 9.46
N GLU A 101 -46.77 15.95 9.98
CA GLU A 101 -47.78 15.05 9.38
C GLU A 101 -47.76 14.62 7.89
N GLU A 102 -46.78 15.02 7.06
CA GLU A 102 -46.54 14.36 5.78
C GLU A 102 -45.73 13.08 6.01
N LYS A 103 -46.46 11.98 6.16
CA LYS A 103 -45.95 10.60 6.17
C LYS A 103 -44.86 10.42 5.08
N GLU A 104 -43.66 9.99 5.52
CA GLU A 104 -42.67 9.25 4.70
C GLU A 104 -41.89 9.98 3.60
N LEU A 105 -41.41 11.21 3.80
CA LEU A 105 -40.40 11.77 2.88
C LEU A 105 -38.97 11.33 3.27
N ARG A 106 -38.42 10.32 2.58
CA ARG A 106 -37.01 9.90 2.70
C ARG A 106 -36.09 10.85 1.91
N LEU A 107 -35.39 11.74 2.61
CA LEU A 107 -34.45 12.70 2.00
C LEU A 107 -33.23 11.97 1.42
N LEU A 108 -32.65 12.52 0.34
CA LEU A 108 -31.42 12.05 -0.32
C LEU A 108 -31.47 10.61 -0.91
N SER A 109 -32.67 10.05 -1.07
CA SER A 109 -32.93 8.73 -1.64
C SER A 109 -32.38 8.54 -3.05
N SER A 110 -32.31 9.61 -3.84
CA SER A 110 -31.80 9.62 -5.21
C SER A 110 -30.29 9.80 -5.32
N LEU A 111 -29.58 10.11 -4.21
CA LEU A 111 -28.16 10.46 -4.22
C LEU A 111 -27.34 9.23 -4.56
N THR A 112 -26.60 9.26 -5.67
CA THR A 112 -25.74 8.17 -6.16
C THR A 112 -24.25 8.43 -5.94
N ARG A 113 -23.83 9.69 -5.91
CA ARG A 113 -22.42 10.08 -5.69
C ARG A 113 -22.31 11.26 -4.73
N LEU A 114 -21.41 11.15 -3.76
CA LEU A 114 -21.00 12.25 -2.90
C LEU A 114 -19.47 12.31 -2.87
N ARG A 115 -18.91 13.45 -3.30
CA ARG A 115 -17.47 13.71 -3.30
C ARG A 115 -17.16 14.98 -2.51
N LEU A 116 -16.35 14.86 -1.48
CA LEU A 116 -15.93 15.97 -0.62
C LEU A 116 -14.40 16.01 -0.58
N SER A 117 -13.79 17.13 -0.96
CA SER A 117 -12.34 17.27 -1.01
C SER A 117 -11.87 18.62 -0.47
N ASN A 118 -10.82 18.60 0.36
CA ASN A 118 -10.17 19.80 0.89
C ASN A 118 -11.15 20.73 1.63
N LEU A 119 -11.71 20.22 2.73
CA LEU A 119 -12.68 20.90 3.60
C LEU A 119 -12.14 20.91 5.05
N PRO A 120 -11.12 21.74 5.35
CA PRO A 120 -10.39 21.69 6.63
C PRO A 120 -11.27 21.99 7.85
N GLU A 121 -12.33 22.79 7.69
CA GLU A 121 -13.25 23.15 8.78
C GLU A 121 -14.46 22.21 8.94
N LEU A 122 -14.59 21.18 8.09
CA LEU A 122 -15.78 20.32 8.07
C LEU A 122 -15.86 19.47 9.34
N LYS A 123 -16.87 19.74 10.17
CA LYS A 123 -17.12 19.03 11.44
C LYS A 123 -18.02 17.83 11.26
N CYS A 124 -19.03 17.94 10.40
CA CYS A 124 -19.92 16.84 10.06
C CYS A 124 -20.52 16.99 8.66
N ILE A 125 -20.82 15.87 8.00
CA ILE A 125 -21.54 15.86 6.72
C ILE A 125 -23.04 16.04 6.98
N TRP A 126 -23.55 15.41 8.04
CA TRP A 126 -24.96 15.36 8.40
C TRP A 126 -25.16 16.01 9.76
N LYS A 127 -25.78 17.19 9.79
CA LYS A 127 -26.19 17.88 11.01
C LYS A 127 -27.66 17.63 11.28
N GLY A 128 -27.99 17.23 12.50
CA GLY A 128 -29.37 16.95 12.93
C GLY A 128 -29.76 15.47 12.81
N PRO A 129 -31.05 15.14 13.04
CA PRO A 129 -31.52 13.76 13.13
C PRO A 129 -31.60 13.08 11.76
N THR A 130 -30.95 11.92 11.65
CA THR A 130 -30.79 11.20 10.38
C THR A 130 -31.86 10.13 10.12
N ARG A 131 -32.84 9.97 11.03
CA ARG A 131 -33.90 8.94 10.94
C ARG A 131 -34.75 9.03 9.67
N HIS A 132 -34.86 10.23 9.09
CA HIS A 132 -35.65 10.50 7.88
C HIS A 132 -34.80 10.58 6.60
N VAL A 133 -33.48 10.38 6.72
CA VAL A 133 -32.56 10.36 5.57
C VAL A 133 -32.36 8.92 5.11
N SER A 134 -32.35 8.71 3.80
CA SER A 134 -32.07 7.41 3.21
C SER A 134 -31.08 7.57 2.07
N LEU A 135 -29.91 6.97 2.18
CA LEU A 135 -28.85 6.99 1.17
C LEU A 135 -28.89 5.71 0.32
N HIS A 136 -30.08 5.17 0.06
CA HIS A 136 -30.23 3.84 -0.54
C HIS A 136 -29.73 3.74 -1.96
N SER A 137 -29.59 4.84 -2.70
CA SER A 137 -29.04 4.84 -4.06
C SER A 137 -27.54 5.18 -4.10
N LEU A 138 -26.93 5.52 -2.96
CA LEU A 138 -25.56 5.99 -2.90
C LEU A 138 -24.64 4.84 -3.30
N ALA A 139 -23.94 5.00 -4.41
CA ALA A 139 -23.03 4.00 -4.97
C ALA A 139 -21.56 4.37 -4.70
N HIS A 140 -21.23 5.66 -4.72
CA HIS A 140 -19.85 6.13 -4.52
C HIS A 140 -19.78 7.25 -3.48
N LEU A 141 -18.95 7.04 -2.46
CA LEU A 141 -18.60 8.05 -1.46
C LEU A 141 -17.08 8.25 -1.48
N GLU A 142 -16.66 9.46 -1.84
CA GLU A 142 -15.25 9.85 -1.93
C GLU A 142 -14.99 11.04 -0.99
N LEU A 143 -14.14 10.85 0.02
CA LEU A 143 -13.81 11.85 1.03
C LEU A 143 -12.30 12.05 1.06
N SER A 144 -11.82 13.29 0.92
CA SER A 144 -10.38 13.58 0.90
C SER A 144 -10.08 14.89 1.63
N SER A 145 -9.05 14.91 2.49
CA SER A 145 -8.59 16.13 3.18
C SER A 145 -9.71 16.79 4.03
N LEU A 146 -10.22 16.05 5.03
CA LEU A 146 -11.30 16.47 5.95
C LEU A 146 -10.82 16.52 7.41
N ASP A 147 -10.01 17.53 7.74
CA ASP A 147 -9.17 17.57 8.95
C ASP A 147 -9.94 17.51 10.29
N LYS A 148 -11.15 18.08 10.36
CA LYS A 148 -11.97 18.12 11.58
C LYS A 148 -13.06 17.05 11.64
N LEU A 149 -13.25 16.27 10.57
CA LEU A 149 -14.30 15.26 10.52
C LEU A 149 -13.92 14.09 11.42
N THR A 150 -14.76 13.76 12.40
CA THR A 150 -14.46 12.68 13.37
C THR A 150 -15.19 11.37 13.08
N PHE A 151 -16.33 11.44 12.39
CA PHE A 151 -17.13 10.30 11.93
C PHE A 151 -17.86 10.63 10.62
N ILE A 152 -18.28 9.61 9.87
CA ILE A 152 -18.98 9.79 8.57
C ILE A 152 -20.46 9.50 8.71
N PHE A 153 -20.82 8.38 9.34
CA PHE A 153 -22.19 7.89 9.41
C PHE A 153 -22.72 7.82 10.84
N THR A 154 -24.01 8.07 10.99
CA THR A 154 -24.79 7.56 12.11
C THR A 154 -25.25 6.14 11.80
N PRO A 155 -25.61 5.31 12.81
CA PRO A 155 -26.12 3.96 12.57
C PRO A 155 -27.33 3.90 11.61
N SER A 156 -28.25 4.86 11.70
CA SER A 156 -29.42 4.95 10.82
C SER A 156 -29.05 5.24 9.36
N LEU A 157 -28.06 6.10 9.10
CA LEU A 157 -27.55 6.31 7.74
C LEU A 157 -26.87 5.07 7.19
N ALA A 158 -26.01 4.45 8.00
CA ALA A 158 -25.27 3.26 7.61
C ALA A 158 -26.21 2.11 7.21
N GLN A 159 -27.36 1.96 7.89
CA GLN A 159 -28.38 0.96 7.54
C GLN A 159 -28.98 1.18 6.15
N SER A 160 -29.05 2.44 5.69
CA SER A 160 -29.64 2.76 4.39
C SER A 160 -28.70 2.49 3.21
N LEU A 161 -27.40 2.27 3.43
CA LEU A 161 -26.35 2.17 2.40
C LEU A 161 -26.28 0.80 1.71
N ILE A 162 -27.43 0.30 1.24
CA ILE A 162 -27.55 -1.02 0.61
C ILE A 162 -26.99 -1.09 -0.82
N HIS A 163 -26.71 0.04 -1.45
CA HIS A 163 -26.14 0.13 -2.81
C HIS A 163 -24.73 0.70 -2.89
N LEU A 164 -24.08 0.96 -1.75
CA LEU A 164 -22.73 1.51 -1.73
C LEU A 164 -21.76 0.49 -2.35
N GLU A 165 -21.10 0.88 -3.45
CA GLU A 165 -20.11 0.05 -4.16
C GLU A 165 -18.68 0.48 -3.83
N THR A 166 -18.45 1.78 -3.65
CA THR A 166 -17.13 2.36 -3.37
C THR A 166 -17.19 3.29 -2.17
N LEU A 167 -16.33 3.03 -1.18
CA LEU A 167 -16.03 3.95 -0.08
C LEU A 167 -14.55 4.27 -0.10
N GLN A 168 -14.21 5.51 -0.47
CA GLN A 168 -12.84 6.01 -0.51
C GLN A 168 -12.68 7.17 0.47
N ILE A 169 -11.68 7.06 1.34
CA ILE A 169 -11.34 8.04 2.35
C ILE A 169 -9.83 8.26 2.28
N ASP A 170 -9.42 9.49 2.07
CA ASP A 170 -8.02 9.85 1.94
C ASP A 170 -7.69 11.06 2.81
N SER A 171 -6.49 11.10 3.38
CA SER A 171 -5.94 12.25 4.12
C SER A 171 -6.94 12.88 5.11
N SER A 172 -7.57 12.09 5.97
CA SER A 172 -8.57 12.60 6.94
C SER A 172 -8.07 12.42 8.38
N PRO A 173 -7.10 13.25 8.84
CA PRO A 173 -6.37 13.02 10.10
C PRO A 173 -7.24 13.18 11.35
N GLY A 174 -8.41 13.82 11.25
CA GLY A 174 -9.38 13.92 12.34
C GLY A 174 -10.27 12.68 12.52
N LEU A 175 -10.34 11.81 11.51
CA LEU A 175 -11.30 10.71 11.45
C LEU A 175 -10.93 9.64 12.46
N LYS A 176 -11.83 9.37 13.41
CA LYS A 176 -11.62 8.35 14.44
C LYS A 176 -12.30 7.02 14.12
N ARG A 177 -13.48 7.10 13.50
CA ARG A 177 -14.35 5.94 13.20
C ARG A 177 -15.23 6.26 12.00
N LEU A 178 -15.64 5.25 11.23
CA LEU A 178 -16.59 5.47 10.13
C LEU A 178 -18.01 5.72 10.63
N ILE A 179 -18.43 4.96 11.65
CA ILE A 179 -19.78 4.99 12.22
C ILE A 179 -19.70 5.46 13.67
N ARG A 180 -20.53 6.45 14.03
CA ARG A 180 -20.59 7.01 15.39
C ARG A 180 -21.22 6.01 16.37
N GLU A 181 -20.61 5.85 17.55
CA GLU A 181 -21.22 5.16 18.70
C GLU A 181 -22.37 5.99 19.28
N LYS A 182 -23.42 5.33 19.77
CA LYS A 182 -24.68 5.99 20.14
C LYS A 182 -24.53 7.05 21.22
N ASP A 183 -25.42 8.04 21.16
CA ASP A 183 -25.93 8.70 22.36
C ASP A 183 -27.33 8.15 22.77
N ASP A 184 -28.26 7.79 21.85
CA ASP A 184 -29.64 7.38 22.24
C ASP A 184 -30.45 6.49 21.24
N GLU A 185 -29.89 5.97 20.14
CA GLU A 185 -30.68 5.24 19.11
C GLU A 185 -30.53 3.71 19.22
N ILE A 186 -31.61 2.91 19.18
CA ILE A 186 -31.52 1.43 19.17
C ILE A 186 -30.63 0.96 17.99
N ILE A 187 -29.70 0.00 18.21
CA ILE A 187 -28.89 -0.53 17.09
C ILE A 187 -29.88 -1.34 16.24
N PRO A 188 -30.09 -1.01 14.96
CA PRO A 188 -30.90 -1.85 14.12
C PRO A 188 -30.21 -3.19 13.91
N GLU A 189 -30.96 -4.30 14.00
CA GLU A 189 -30.48 -5.68 13.91
C GLU A 189 -29.78 -6.04 12.56
N SER A 190 -29.76 -5.12 11.58
CA SER A 190 -29.32 -5.33 10.19
C SER A 190 -28.46 -4.20 9.61
N LEU A 191 -27.35 -3.86 10.27
CA LEU A 191 -26.32 -2.98 9.68
C LEU A 191 -25.47 -3.76 8.66
N GLY A 192 -25.34 -3.25 7.42
CA GLY A 192 -24.50 -3.91 6.41
C GLY A 192 -24.35 -3.14 5.11
N PHE A 193 -23.30 -3.47 4.35
CA PHE A 193 -22.96 -2.88 3.05
C PHE A 193 -22.90 -3.98 1.97
N PRO A 194 -24.06 -4.56 1.58
CA PRO A 194 -24.11 -5.78 0.78
C PRO A 194 -23.57 -5.65 -0.64
N LYS A 195 -23.43 -4.43 -1.18
CA LYS A 195 -22.90 -4.17 -2.52
C LYS A 195 -21.49 -3.57 -2.54
N LEU A 196 -20.86 -3.41 -1.37
CA LEU A 196 -19.54 -2.78 -1.29
C LEU A 196 -18.50 -3.68 -1.95
N LYS A 197 -17.81 -3.14 -2.96
CA LYS A 197 -16.74 -3.80 -3.71
C LYS A 197 -15.38 -3.26 -3.33
N THR A 198 -15.29 -1.96 -3.07
CA THR A 198 -14.02 -1.27 -2.88
C THR A 198 -14.05 -0.40 -1.62
N LEU A 199 -13.17 -0.71 -0.68
CA LEU A 199 -12.90 0.10 0.51
C LEU A 199 -11.45 0.57 0.48
N LEU A 200 -11.25 1.89 0.34
CA LEU A 200 -9.92 2.51 0.34
C LEU A 200 -9.86 3.52 1.48
N ILE A 201 -8.92 3.36 2.39
CA ILE A 201 -8.67 4.27 3.50
C ILE A 201 -7.17 4.56 3.57
N SER A 202 -6.76 5.79 3.33
CA SER A 202 -5.36 6.18 3.36
C SER A 202 -5.15 7.44 4.22
N LEU A 203 -3.99 7.53 4.89
CA LEU A 203 -3.58 8.74 5.63
C LEU A 203 -4.62 9.21 6.67
N CYS A 204 -5.14 8.25 7.44
CA CYS A 204 -6.16 8.48 8.48
C CYS A 204 -5.58 8.17 9.86
N GLU A 205 -4.62 8.98 10.31
CA GLU A 205 -3.78 8.71 11.48
C GLU A 205 -4.54 8.43 12.78
N LYS A 206 -5.69 9.08 13.02
CA LYS A 206 -6.51 8.89 14.24
C LYS A 206 -7.55 7.77 14.15
N LEU A 207 -7.63 7.06 13.03
CA LEU A 207 -8.62 6.02 12.84
C LEU A 207 -8.31 4.83 13.75
N GLU A 208 -9.21 4.54 14.69
CA GLU A 208 -9.00 3.44 15.64
C GLU A 208 -9.68 2.14 15.18
N HIS A 209 -10.82 2.28 14.50
CA HIS A 209 -11.73 1.20 14.11
C HIS A 209 -12.47 1.51 12.81
N VAL A 210 -12.72 0.50 11.98
CA VAL A 210 -13.41 0.65 10.68
C VAL A 210 -14.88 0.27 10.79
N PHE A 211 -15.17 -1.01 11.03
CA PHE A 211 -16.54 -1.54 11.08
C PHE A 211 -16.81 -2.35 12.35
N PRO A 212 -18.04 -2.32 12.89
CA PRO A 212 -18.43 -3.29 13.90
C PRO A 212 -18.45 -4.68 13.26
N VAL A 213 -18.11 -5.71 14.04
CA VAL A 213 -18.01 -7.10 13.56
C VAL A 213 -19.34 -7.60 12.98
N SER A 214 -20.47 -7.07 13.44
CA SER A 214 -21.81 -7.36 12.92
C SER A 214 -22.04 -6.97 11.45
N VAL A 215 -21.22 -6.08 10.88
CA VAL A 215 -21.25 -5.70 9.46
C VAL A 215 -20.53 -6.71 8.59
N SER A 216 -19.53 -7.42 9.12
CA SER A 216 -18.66 -8.30 8.34
C SER A 216 -19.39 -9.34 7.48
N PRO A 217 -20.49 -10.00 7.92
CA PRO A 217 -21.16 -11.00 7.08
C PRO A 217 -21.85 -10.40 5.85
N SER A 218 -22.07 -9.08 5.82
CA SER A 218 -22.66 -8.39 4.67
C SER A 218 -21.66 -8.09 3.55
N LEU A 219 -20.35 -8.13 3.83
CA LEU A 219 -19.28 -7.72 2.90
C LEU A 219 -18.89 -8.82 1.90
N GLN A 220 -19.86 -9.62 1.43
CA GLN A 220 -19.63 -10.79 0.57
C GLN A 220 -19.17 -10.42 -0.86
N ASN A 221 -19.44 -9.20 -1.30
CA ASN A 221 -19.05 -8.67 -2.61
C ASN A 221 -17.78 -7.82 -2.57
N LEU A 222 -17.09 -7.76 -1.43
CA LEU A 222 -15.89 -6.96 -1.30
C LEU A 222 -14.75 -7.58 -2.11
N GLU A 223 -14.24 -6.82 -3.07
CA GLU A 223 -13.17 -7.21 -3.99
C GLU A 223 -11.82 -6.62 -3.56
N GLU A 224 -11.84 -5.40 -3.01
CA GLU A 224 -10.65 -4.68 -2.58
C GLU A 224 -10.86 -4.01 -1.21
N MET A 225 -9.94 -4.27 -0.29
CA MET A 225 -9.82 -3.60 1.00
C MET A 225 -8.39 -3.10 1.17
N VAL A 226 -8.21 -1.78 1.14
CA VAL A 226 -6.91 -1.12 1.29
C VAL A 226 -7.00 -0.13 2.43
N ILE A 227 -6.18 -0.33 3.47
CA ILE A 227 -6.05 0.54 4.63
C ILE A 227 -4.57 0.80 4.88
N GLU A 228 -4.12 2.00 4.54
CA GLU A 228 -2.70 2.39 4.54
C GLU A 228 -2.47 3.65 5.38
N PHE A 229 -1.35 3.71 6.10
CA PHE A 229 -0.97 4.88 6.91
C PHE A 229 -2.07 5.29 7.92
N ALA A 230 -2.66 4.30 8.58
CA ALA A 230 -3.63 4.46 9.66
C ALA A 230 -3.01 4.03 11.00
N ASP A 231 -2.07 4.83 11.52
CA ASP A 231 -1.14 4.40 12.57
C ASP A 231 -1.79 4.06 13.92
N ASN A 232 -2.97 4.61 14.22
CA ASN A 232 -3.72 4.26 15.43
C ASN A 232 -4.74 3.13 15.22
N LEU A 233 -4.79 2.52 14.04
CA LEU A 233 -5.73 1.44 13.74
C LEU A 233 -5.40 0.22 14.60
N LYS A 234 -6.33 -0.13 15.49
CA LYS A 234 -6.17 -1.29 16.37
C LYS A 234 -6.61 -2.57 15.69
N GLN A 235 -7.77 -2.50 15.03
CA GLN A 235 -8.41 -3.60 14.32
C GLN A 235 -9.39 -3.08 13.27
N VAL A 236 -9.52 -3.81 12.16
CA VAL A 236 -10.48 -3.48 11.10
C VAL A 236 -11.91 -3.67 11.63
N PHE A 237 -12.18 -4.86 12.19
CA PHE A 237 -13.46 -5.20 12.79
C PHE A 237 -13.41 -5.13 14.32
N TYR A 238 -14.35 -4.41 14.94
CA TYR A 238 -14.43 -4.28 16.39
C TYR A 238 -15.71 -4.87 16.99
N SER A 239 -15.65 -5.34 18.23
CA SER A 239 -16.84 -5.73 18.99
C SER A 239 -17.45 -4.49 19.64
N GLY A 240 -18.68 -4.14 19.27
CA GLY A 240 -19.51 -3.18 19.99
C GLY A 240 -20.27 -3.81 21.16
N GLU A 241 -20.82 -2.98 22.04
CA GLU A 241 -21.74 -3.45 23.10
C GLU A 241 -22.96 -4.17 22.48
N GLY A 242 -23.13 -5.45 22.83
CA GLY A 242 -24.21 -6.30 22.30
C GLY A 242 -23.84 -7.18 21.09
N ASP A 243 -22.63 -7.05 20.56
CA ASP A 243 -22.18 -7.89 19.42
C ASP A 243 -21.98 -9.36 19.81
N ASP A 244 -21.80 -9.71 21.09
CA ASP A 244 -21.65 -11.11 21.53
C ASP A 244 -22.82 -12.01 21.10
N ILE A 245 -24.04 -11.47 21.01
CA ILE A 245 -25.24 -12.21 20.60
C ILE A 245 -25.34 -12.27 19.06
N ILE A 246 -24.94 -11.20 18.37
CA ILE A 246 -25.00 -11.11 16.90
C ILE A 246 -23.88 -11.94 16.27
N VAL A 247 -22.67 -11.88 16.81
CA VAL A 247 -21.52 -12.70 16.41
C VAL A 247 -21.87 -14.18 16.54
N LYS A 248 -22.42 -14.60 17.69
CA LYS A 248 -22.82 -16.01 17.91
C LYS A 248 -23.96 -16.50 17.01
N SER A 249 -24.82 -15.61 16.50
CA SER A 249 -25.97 -15.98 15.67
C SER A 249 -25.72 -15.85 14.17
N LYS A 250 -24.81 -14.96 13.73
CA LYS A 250 -24.50 -14.72 12.30
C LYS A 250 -23.16 -15.31 11.84
N ILE A 251 -22.19 -15.46 12.74
CA ILE A 251 -20.84 -15.94 12.41
C ILE A 251 -20.71 -17.36 12.95
N LYS A 252 -20.78 -18.34 12.06
CA LYS A 252 -20.63 -19.75 12.42
C LYS A 252 -19.17 -20.03 12.73
N ASP A 253 -18.89 -20.64 13.89
CA ASP A 253 -17.56 -21.06 14.33
C ASP A 253 -16.51 -19.91 14.41
N GLY A 254 -16.94 -18.64 14.45
CA GLY A 254 -16.04 -17.49 14.47
C GLY A 254 -15.40 -17.15 13.11
N ILE A 255 -15.83 -17.78 12.03
CA ILE A 255 -15.24 -17.64 10.70
C ILE A 255 -16.14 -16.76 9.80
N ILE A 256 -15.55 -15.77 9.14
CA ILE A 256 -16.20 -14.94 8.12
C ILE A 256 -15.58 -15.21 6.76
N ASP A 257 -16.43 -15.44 5.77
CA ASP A 257 -16.00 -15.66 4.39
C ASP A 257 -16.02 -14.34 3.61
N PHE A 258 -14.91 -14.06 2.92
CA PHE A 258 -14.81 -13.00 1.92
C PHE A 258 -14.50 -13.62 0.55
N PRO A 259 -15.51 -14.21 -0.12
CA PRO A 259 -15.30 -15.06 -1.29
C PRO A 259 -14.78 -14.31 -2.52
N GLN A 260 -15.01 -13.00 -2.60
CA GLN A 260 -14.61 -12.17 -3.75
C GLN A 260 -13.36 -11.31 -3.47
N LEU A 261 -12.80 -11.32 -2.26
CA LEU A 261 -11.71 -10.41 -1.90
C LEU A 261 -10.41 -10.83 -2.60
N ARG A 262 -9.95 -10.00 -3.53
CA ARG A 262 -8.74 -10.20 -4.34
C ARG A 262 -7.55 -9.43 -3.78
N LYS A 263 -7.80 -8.24 -3.23
CA LYS A 263 -6.76 -7.36 -2.69
C LYS A 263 -7.07 -7.01 -1.24
N LEU A 264 -6.17 -7.39 -0.34
CA LEU A 264 -6.15 -6.94 1.04
C LEU A 264 -4.81 -6.25 1.32
N SER A 265 -4.83 -4.94 1.55
CA SER A 265 -3.66 -4.17 1.98
C SER A 265 -3.96 -3.55 3.34
N LEU A 266 -3.20 -3.95 4.35
CA LEU A 266 -3.21 -3.43 5.72
C LEU A 266 -1.82 -2.89 6.07
N LEU A 267 -1.31 -1.96 5.26
CA LEU A 267 -0.06 -1.23 5.51
C LEU A 267 -0.27 -0.11 6.54
N SER A 268 -0.79 -0.50 7.70
CA SER A 268 -0.97 0.31 8.90
C SER A 268 -0.53 -0.50 10.14
N SER A 269 -0.44 0.14 11.30
CA SER A 269 -0.01 -0.52 12.56
C SER A 269 -1.01 -1.53 13.15
N CYS A 270 -1.91 -2.07 12.32
CA CYS A 270 -2.99 -2.97 12.68
C CYS A 270 -2.47 -4.31 13.21
N SER A 271 -2.84 -4.67 14.44
CA SER A 271 -2.39 -5.93 15.06
C SER A 271 -3.35 -7.10 14.83
N PHE A 272 -4.62 -6.82 14.52
CA PHE A 272 -5.67 -7.82 14.37
C PHE A 272 -6.65 -7.45 13.27
N PHE A 273 -7.11 -8.44 12.49
CA PHE A 273 -8.18 -8.22 11.52
C PHE A 273 -9.51 -7.96 12.23
N GLY A 274 -9.76 -8.71 13.31
CA GLY A 274 -10.90 -8.51 14.19
C GLY A 274 -10.65 -9.13 15.58
N PRO A 275 -11.70 -9.34 16.39
CA PRO A 275 -11.56 -9.96 17.71
C PRO A 275 -10.81 -11.29 17.65
N LYS A 276 -10.07 -11.67 18.71
CA LYS A 276 -9.12 -12.80 18.69
C LYS A 276 -9.72 -14.14 18.25
N ASP A 277 -10.99 -14.39 18.54
CA ASP A 277 -11.70 -15.63 18.20
C ASP A 277 -12.26 -15.60 16.76
N LEU A 278 -11.95 -14.56 15.99
CA LEU A 278 -12.38 -14.37 14.62
C LEU A 278 -11.31 -14.83 13.63
N ALA A 279 -11.73 -15.57 12.61
CA ALA A 279 -10.93 -15.85 11.42
C ALA A 279 -11.65 -15.37 10.15
N ALA A 280 -10.88 -15.03 9.12
CA ALA A 280 -11.36 -14.62 7.82
C ALA A 280 -10.87 -15.59 6.75
N GLN A 281 -11.81 -16.19 6.00
CA GLN A 281 -11.48 -17.01 4.84
C GLN A 281 -11.41 -16.15 3.58
N LEU A 282 -10.26 -16.18 2.90
CA LEU A 282 -9.95 -15.36 1.74
C LEU A 282 -9.56 -16.22 0.51
N PRO A 283 -10.49 -17.04 -0.03
CA PRO A 283 -10.18 -18.04 -1.07
C PRO A 283 -9.71 -17.45 -2.41
N SER A 284 -10.12 -16.23 -2.72
CA SER A 284 -9.83 -15.55 -4.00
C SER A 284 -8.70 -14.52 -3.89
N LEU A 285 -7.98 -14.50 -2.76
CA LEU A 285 -6.97 -13.46 -2.49
C LEU A 285 -5.76 -13.63 -3.40
N GLN A 286 -5.43 -12.56 -4.13
CA GLN A 286 -4.30 -12.49 -5.07
C GLN A 286 -3.19 -11.57 -4.55
N TYR A 287 -3.55 -10.50 -3.84
CA TYR A 287 -2.62 -9.55 -3.23
C TYR A 287 -2.86 -9.45 -1.73
N LEU A 288 -1.79 -9.61 -0.95
CA LEU A 288 -1.76 -9.40 0.49
C LEU A 288 -0.62 -8.45 0.86
N GLY A 289 -0.96 -7.25 1.34
CA GLY A 289 -0.03 -6.31 1.93
C GLY A 289 -0.27 -6.21 3.43
N ILE A 290 0.75 -6.40 4.26
CA ILE A 290 0.64 -6.28 5.73
C ILE A 290 1.83 -5.50 6.26
N SER A 291 1.56 -4.53 7.14
CA SER A 291 2.59 -3.95 7.98
C SER A 291 2.33 -4.18 9.46
N GLY A 292 3.38 -4.22 10.30
CA GLY A 292 3.13 -4.39 11.74
C GLY A 292 4.34 -4.26 12.65
N HIS A 293 4.36 -3.16 13.43
CA HIS A 293 5.36 -2.92 14.49
C HIS A 293 5.19 -3.78 15.76
N LYS A 294 4.25 -4.73 15.79
CA LYS A 294 4.07 -5.72 16.87
C LYS A 294 3.79 -7.06 16.23
N GLU A 295 4.28 -8.15 16.82
CA GLU A 295 4.22 -9.55 16.34
C GLU A 295 3.07 -9.82 15.33
N GLY A 296 3.34 -9.59 14.04
CA GLY A 296 2.34 -9.65 12.97
C GLY A 296 1.71 -11.03 12.80
N GLY A 297 2.31 -12.06 13.42
CA GLY A 297 1.80 -13.44 13.42
C GLY A 297 0.36 -13.57 13.91
N ASN A 298 -0.14 -12.67 14.77
CA ASN A 298 -1.54 -12.70 15.19
C ASN A 298 -2.50 -12.37 14.04
N LEU A 299 -2.18 -11.36 13.23
CA LEU A 299 -2.99 -10.99 12.07
C LEU A 299 -2.99 -12.13 11.05
N PHE A 300 -1.81 -12.69 10.73
CA PHE A 300 -1.70 -13.83 9.82
C PHE A 300 -2.47 -15.05 10.30
N ALA A 301 -2.49 -15.35 11.60
CA ALA A 301 -3.25 -16.48 12.13
C ALA A 301 -4.77 -16.34 11.92
N GLN A 302 -5.29 -15.12 11.80
CA GLN A 302 -6.69 -14.84 11.51
C GLN A 302 -7.02 -14.95 10.01
N LEU A 303 -6.04 -14.81 9.11
CA LEU A 303 -6.25 -14.89 7.67
C LEU A 303 -6.02 -16.33 7.19
N GLN A 304 -7.05 -16.94 6.62
CA GLN A 304 -7.03 -18.35 6.22
C GLN A 304 -7.51 -18.55 4.78
N GLY A 305 -7.12 -19.67 4.17
CA GLY A 305 -7.68 -20.11 2.89
C GLY A 305 -7.17 -19.40 1.65
N SER A 306 -6.08 -18.61 1.73
CA SER A 306 -5.49 -17.84 0.62
C SER A 306 -4.61 -18.69 -0.30
N THR A 307 -5.20 -19.63 -1.02
CA THR A 307 -4.48 -20.57 -1.91
C THR A 307 -4.06 -19.98 -3.26
N SER A 308 -4.61 -18.82 -3.63
CA SER A 308 -4.39 -18.17 -4.93
C SER A 308 -3.48 -16.94 -4.85
N LEU A 309 -2.70 -16.80 -3.77
CA LEU A 309 -1.90 -15.60 -3.52
C LEU A 309 -0.76 -15.47 -4.54
N GLU A 310 -0.73 -14.34 -5.25
CA GLU A 310 0.24 -14.01 -6.29
C GLU A 310 1.28 -13.00 -5.77
N THR A 311 0.86 -12.01 -4.98
CA THR A 311 1.73 -10.96 -4.43
C THR A 311 1.62 -10.89 -2.90
N LEU A 312 2.78 -10.95 -2.24
CA LEU A 312 2.91 -10.76 -0.80
C LEU A 312 3.84 -9.57 -0.52
N GLU A 313 3.32 -8.58 0.20
CA GLU A 313 4.06 -7.39 0.63
C GLU A 313 4.06 -7.31 2.16
N LEU A 314 5.26 -7.35 2.74
CA LEU A 314 5.50 -7.36 4.17
C LEU A 314 6.31 -6.13 4.54
N SER A 315 5.79 -5.30 5.44
CA SER A 315 6.48 -4.06 5.86
C SER A 315 6.61 -3.95 7.38
N SER A 316 7.79 -3.55 7.85
CA SER A 316 8.05 -3.20 9.26
C SER A 316 7.68 -4.29 10.29
N LEU A 317 7.74 -5.58 9.90
CA LEU A 317 7.39 -6.69 10.78
C LEU A 317 8.45 -6.96 11.84
N LEU A 318 8.01 -7.22 13.08
CA LEU A 318 8.86 -7.62 14.21
C LEU A 318 8.92 -9.13 14.44
N VAL A 319 9.02 -9.94 13.38
CA VAL A 319 9.19 -11.40 13.46
C VAL A 319 10.65 -11.80 13.15
N PRO A 320 11.22 -12.79 13.87
CA PRO A 320 12.59 -13.24 13.63
C PRO A 320 12.74 -14.04 12.33
N ASP A 321 11.65 -14.64 11.88
CA ASP A 321 11.52 -15.42 10.66
C ASP A 321 10.08 -15.36 10.15
N LEU A 322 9.88 -15.72 8.88
CA LEU A 322 8.55 -15.71 8.25
C LEU A 322 7.82 -17.07 8.36
N SER A 323 8.27 -18.02 9.18
CA SER A 323 7.67 -19.36 9.25
C SER A 323 6.19 -19.34 9.65
N CYS A 324 5.78 -18.38 10.48
CA CYS A 324 4.38 -18.18 10.86
C CYS A 324 3.50 -17.72 9.69
N ILE A 325 4.09 -17.00 8.73
CA ILE A 325 3.42 -16.54 7.51
C ILE A 325 3.29 -17.70 6.53
N TRP A 326 4.39 -18.45 6.33
CA TRP A 326 4.41 -19.59 5.42
C TRP A 326 3.54 -20.77 5.87
N LYS A 327 3.32 -20.96 7.18
CA LYS A 327 2.38 -21.97 7.68
C LYS A 327 0.92 -21.65 7.36
N GLY A 328 0.57 -20.37 7.22
CA GLY A 328 -0.79 -19.92 6.92
C GLY A 328 -1.08 -19.78 5.42
N LEU A 329 -0.04 -19.55 4.61
CA LEU A 329 -0.12 -19.30 3.18
C LEU A 329 0.46 -20.51 2.43
N LEU A 330 -0.34 -21.26 1.66
CA LEU A 330 0.17 -22.27 0.71
C LEU A 330 0.72 -21.51 -0.52
N PRO A 331 2.02 -21.17 -0.62
CA PRO A 331 2.49 -20.09 -1.48
C PRO A 331 2.83 -20.58 -2.90
N SER A 332 2.16 -21.62 -3.38
CA SER A 332 2.50 -22.29 -4.66
C SER A 332 2.28 -21.42 -5.90
N ASN A 333 1.50 -20.34 -5.78
CA ASN A 333 1.20 -19.41 -6.86
C ASN A 333 1.90 -18.04 -6.69
N LEU A 334 2.77 -17.91 -5.68
CA LEU A 334 3.41 -16.63 -5.36
C LEU A 334 4.40 -16.24 -6.47
N THR A 335 4.18 -15.09 -7.10
CA THR A 335 5.04 -14.52 -8.14
C THR A 335 5.88 -13.36 -7.62
N THR A 336 5.36 -12.60 -6.67
CA THR A 336 6.02 -11.39 -6.14
C THR A 336 6.11 -11.42 -4.63
N LEU A 337 7.33 -11.30 -4.09
CA LEU A 337 7.59 -11.09 -2.67
C LEU A 337 8.31 -9.75 -2.45
N LYS A 338 7.71 -8.89 -1.63
CA LYS A 338 8.31 -7.63 -1.17
C LYS A 338 8.44 -7.66 0.35
N VAL A 339 9.64 -7.43 0.88
CA VAL A 339 9.92 -7.42 2.32
C VAL A 339 10.68 -6.15 2.67
N ASN A 340 10.02 -5.24 3.37
CA ASN A 340 10.55 -3.91 3.67
C ASN A 340 10.65 -3.71 5.18
N GLU A 341 11.74 -3.13 5.66
CA GLU A 341 11.93 -2.68 7.05
C GLU A 341 11.68 -3.74 8.15
N CYS A 342 11.79 -5.04 7.87
CA CYS A 342 11.54 -6.09 8.86
C CYS A 342 12.75 -6.25 9.80
N GLN A 343 12.82 -5.40 10.83
CA GLN A 343 14.02 -5.19 11.66
C GLN A 343 14.47 -6.36 12.53
N ARG A 344 13.66 -7.42 12.68
CA ARG A 344 14.07 -8.63 13.42
C ARG A 344 14.34 -9.82 12.50
N LEU A 345 14.03 -9.67 11.22
CA LEU A 345 14.07 -10.77 10.27
C LEU A 345 15.49 -11.23 10.04
N THR A 346 15.75 -12.51 10.33
CA THR A 346 17.08 -13.12 10.18
C THR A 346 17.22 -13.93 8.89
N TYR A 347 16.12 -14.50 8.41
CA TYR A 347 16.02 -15.20 7.12
C TYR A 347 14.61 -15.16 6.54
N VAL A 348 14.48 -15.27 5.21
CA VAL A 348 13.20 -15.16 4.49
C VAL A 348 12.58 -16.53 4.22
N PHE A 349 13.37 -17.47 3.71
CA PHE A 349 12.93 -18.81 3.32
C PHE A 349 13.70 -19.88 4.07
N THR A 350 13.17 -21.11 4.07
CA THR A 350 13.93 -22.32 4.39
C THR A 350 14.10 -23.21 3.16
N ASP A 351 15.05 -24.15 3.21
CA ASP A 351 15.32 -25.09 2.11
C ASP A 351 14.07 -25.87 1.65
N SER A 352 13.22 -26.32 2.58
CA SER A 352 11.97 -26.99 2.24
C SER A 352 10.96 -26.08 1.50
N MET A 353 11.00 -24.76 1.73
CA MET A 353 10.03 -23.83 1.14
C MET A 353 10.32 -23.50 -0.32
N ILE A 354 11.60 -23.37 -0.69
CA ILE A 354 11.98 -22.96 -2.04
C ILE A 354 11.50 -23.94 -3.13
N ALA A 355 11.34 -25.23 -2.80
CA ALA A 355 10.81 -26.23 -3.72
C ALA A 355 9.34 -25.96 -4.12
N SER A 356 8.59 -25.22 -3.31
CA SER A 356 7.20 -24.84 -3.60
C SER A 356 7.07 -23.49 -4.30
N LEU A 357 8.11 -22.65 -4.27
CA LEU A 357 8.12 -21.26 -4.78
C LEU A 357 8.64 -21.17 -6.22
N VAL A 358 8.23 -22.12 -7.07
CA VAL A 358 8.72 -22.22 -8.45
C VAL A 358 8.18 -21.13 -9.37
N GLN A 359 7.07 -20.48 -8.99
CA GLN A 359 6.44 -19.38 -9.74
C GLN A 359 7.03 -18.01 -9.38
N LEU A 360 7.96 -17.93 -8.44
CA LEU A 360 8.49 -16.67 -7.94
C LEU A 360 9.30 -15.97 -9.04
N GLU A 361 8.89 -14.76 -9.36
CA GLU A 361 9.38 -13.91 -10.46
C GLU A 361 10.14 -12.69 -9.91
N VAL A 362 9.68 -12.13 -8.78
CA VAL A 362 10.22 -10.92 -8.17
C VAL A 362 10.48 -11.14 -6.68
N ILE A 363 11.70 -10.84 -6.26
CA ILE A 363 12.08 -10.69 -4.85
C ILE A 363 12.65 -9.29 -4.65
N GLU A 364 12.00 -8.51 -3.80
CA GLU A 364 12.49 -7.21 -3.34
C GLU A 364 12.62 -7.25 -1.81
N ILE A 365 13.83 -7.03 -1.30
CA ILE A 365 14.08 -6.97 0.14
C ILE A 365 14.81 -5.67 0.45
N SER A 366 14.21 -4.82 1.29
CA SER A 366 14.77 -3.54 1.64
C SER A 366 14.79 -3.28 3.16
N ALA A 367 15.83 -2.58 3.63
CA ALA A 367 15.99 -2.07 4.99
C ALA A 367 15.79 -3.11 6.11
N CYS A 368 16.09 -4.39 5.86
CA CYS A 368 16.03 -5.45 6.88
C CYS A 368 17.41 -5.61 7.55
N GLU A 369 17.64 -4.88 8.65
CA GLU A 369 18.96 -4.73 9.27
C GLU A 369 19.53 -6.03 9.85
N GLU A 370 18.68 -6.89 10.43
CA GLU A 370 19.08 -8.15 11.07
C GLU A 370 19.16 -9.34 10.09
N LEU A 371 18.89 -9.13 8.80
CA LEU A 371 18.86 -10.19 7.80
C LEU A 371 20.27 -10.74 7.56
N GLU A 372 20.53 -11.99 7.98
CA GLU A 372 21.84 -12.61 7.85
C GLU A 372 21.97 -13.45 6.58
N GLN A 373 20.88 -14.08 6.15
CA GLN A 373 20.79 -14.96 4.98
C GLN A 373 19.39 -14.90 4.38
N ILE A 374 19.24 -14.99 3.05
CA ILE A 374 17.89 -15.04 2.43
C ILE A 374 17.25 -16.41 2.67
N ILE A 375 18.04 -17.48 2.64
CA ILE A 375 17.60 -18.86 2.80
C ILE A 375 18.34 -19.49 3.98
N ALA A 376 17.58 -20.09 4.90
CA ALA A 376 18.10 -20.85 6.03
C ALA A 376 17.95 -22.35 5.80
N LYS A 377 18.83 -23.14 6.44
CA LYS A 377 18.63 -24.59 6.53
C LYS A 377 17.42 -24.89 7.40
N ASP A 378 16.68 -25.95 7.06
CA ASP A 378 15.62 -26.44 7.92
C ASP A 378 16.21 -26.87 9.28
N ASN A 379 15.50 -26.57 10.37
CA ASN A 379 15.89 -27.06 11.69
C ASN A 379 15.56 -28.57 11.76
N ASP A 380 16.56 -29.42 11.52
CA ASP A 380 16.47 -30.88 11.61
C ASP A 380 16.09 -31.35 13.04
N ASP A 381 14.79 -31.52 13.30
CA ASP A 381 14.28 -32.40 14.37
C ASP A 381 13.22 -33.42 13.88
N GLU A 382 12.81 -33.38 12.61
CA GLU A 382 11.98 -34.42 12.01
C GLU A 382 12.60 -34.96 10.72
N LYS A 383 12.66 -36.29 10.63
CA LYS A 383 13.37 -37.10 9.64
C LYS A 383 12.74 -37.07 8.25
N ASP A 384 12.60 -35.92 7.62
CA ASP A 384 12.20 -35.81 6.22
C ASP A 384 13.25 -34.98 5.45
N GLN A 385 14.41 -35.61 5.20
CA GLN A 385 15.36 -35.15 4.18
C GLN A 385 14.70 -35.26 2.80
N ILE A 386 14.02 -34.21 2.35
CA ILE A 386 13.47 -34.13 0.99
C ILE A 386 14.47 -33.51 0.01
N LEU A 387 15.48 -32.76 0.47
CA LEU A 387 16.51 -32.17 -0.38
C LEU A 387 17.89 -32.56 0.12
N SER A 388 18.58 -33.39 -0.65
CA SER A 388 20.03 -33.52 -0.52
C SER A 388 20.68 -32.25 -1.10
N GLY A 389 21.88 -31.87 -0.69
CA GLY A 389 22.59 -30.70 -1.26
C GLY A 389 22.75 -30.73 -2.79
N SER A 390 22.52 -31.87 -3.44
CA SER A 390 22.41 -32.03 -4.90
C SER A 390 21.12 -31.47 -5.51
N ASP A 391 20.00 -31.44 -4.78
CA ASP A 391 18.69 -31.00 -5.28
C ASP A 391 18.57 -29.47 -5.31
N LEU A 392 19.30 -28.77 -4.42
CA LEU A 392 19.47 -27.31 -4.41
C LEU A 392 20.17 -26.77 -5.67
N GLN A 393 20.95 -27.61 -6.37
CA GLN A 393 21.76 -27.19 -7.53
C GLN A 393 20.95 -26.92 -8.81
N SER A 394 19.68 -27.36 -8.90
CA SER A 394 18.98 -27.39 -10.19
C SER A 394 17.59 -26.74 -10.24
N SER A 395 16.99 -26.38 -9.11
CA SER A 395 15.56 -25.98 -9.06
C SER A 395 15.26 -24.70 -8.27
N CYS A 396 16.26 -23.91 -7.88
CA CYS A 396 16.00 -22.69 -7.14
C CYS A 396 15.48 -21.56 -8.04
N PHE A 397 14.28 -21.06 -7.70
CA PHE A 397 13.58 -19.93 -8.34
C PHE A 397 13.78 -19.86 -9.88
N PRO A 398 13.33 -20.88 -10.62
CA PRO A 398 13.63 -20.99 -12.06
C PRO A 398 13.05 -19.83 -12.89
N ASN A 399 12.00 -19.18 -12.39
CA ASN A 399 11.31 -18.06 -13.03
C ASN A 399 11.72 -16.69 -12.47
N LEU A 400 12.66 -16.62 -11.52
CA LEU A 400 13.07 -15.36 -10.91
C LEU A 400 13.71 -14.47 -11.97
N TYR A 401 13.06 -13.37 -12.31
CA TYR A 401 13.57 -12.41 -13.28
C TYR A 401 14.17 -11.16 -12.61
N GLN A 402 13.69 -10.81 -11.41
CA GLN A 402 14.17 -9.63 -10.67
C GLN A 402 14.50 -9.96 -9.22
N LEU A 403 15.73 -9.60 -8.82
CA LEU A 403 16.19 -9.62 -7.44
C LEU A 403 16.76 -8.27 -7.06
N GLU A 404 16.16 -7.64 -6.06
CA GLU A 404 16.56 -6.33 -5.56
C GLU A 404 16.77 -6.39 -4.04
N ILE A 405 17.96 -6.03 -3.58
CA ILE A 405 18.36 -6.05 -2.17
C ILE A 405 18.95 -4.68 -1.80
N ILE A 406 18.30 -3.96 -0.88
CA ILE A 406 18.70 -2.59 -0.53
C ILE A 406 18.80 -2.44 1.00
N GLY A 407 19.95 -2.00 1.51
CA GLY A 407 20.07 -1.66 2.94
C GLY A 407 19.97 -2.86 3.90
N CYS A 408 20.31 -4.08 3.44
CA CYS A 408 20.39 -5.27 4.29
C CYS A 408 21.82 -5.43 4.82
N ASN A 409 22.10 -4.87 6.00
CA ASN A 409 23.48 -4.67 6.46
C ASN A 409 24.17 -5.91 7.01
N LYS A 410 23.47 -6.85 7.66
CA LYS A 410 24.07 -8.11 8.17
C LYS A 410 24.17 -9.24 7.15
N LEU A 411 23.62 -9.03 5.95
CA LEU A 411 23.57 -10.04 4.91
C LEU A 411 24.99 -10.31 4.39
N LYS A 412 25.45 -11.56 4.49
CA LYS A 412 26.82 -11.95 4.07
C LYS A 412 26.91 -12.32 2.59
N SER A 413 25.85 -12.94 2.07
CA SER A 413 25.68 -13.34 0.67
C SER A 413 24.20 -13.46 0.34
N LEU A 414 23.82 -13.30 -0.93
CA LEU A 414 22.42 -13.45 -1.35
C LEU A 414 22.02 -14.94 -1.39
N PHE A 415 22.81 -15.74 -2.10
CA PHE A 415 22.59 -17.18 -2.25
C PHE A 415 23.92 -17.95 -2.19
N PRO A 416 23.92 -19.22 -1.74
CA PRO A 416 25.00 -20.16 -2.02
C PRO A 416 25.33 -20.24 -3.52
N VAL A 417 26.61 -20.38 -3.85
CA VAL A 417 27.07 -20.46 -5.26
C VAL A 417 26.46 -21.64 -6.02
N ALA A 418 26.17 -22.76 -5.36
CA ALA A 418 25.47 -23.90 -5.95
C ALA A 418 24.10 -23.54 -6.57
N MET A 419 23.47 -22.46 -6.12
CA MET A 419 22.13 -22.07 -6.57
C MET A 419 22.16 -21.19 -7.82
N ALA A 420 23.33 -20.65 -8.19
CA ALA A 420 23.48 -19.77 -9.34
C ALA A 420 23.01 -20.42 -10.66
N SER A 421 23.25 -21.73 -10.83
CA SER A 421 22.79 -22.50 -12.00
C SER A 421 21.27 -22.64 -12.11
N GLY A 422 20.54 -22.44 -11.01
CA GLY A 422 19.07 -22.43 -10.97
C GLY A 422 18.46 -21.13 -11.47
N LEU A 423 19.16 -20.00 -11.33
CA LEU A 423 18.72 -18.64 -11.64
C LEU A 423 18.78 -18.31 -13.14
N LYS A 424 18.21 -19.18 -13.97
CA LYS A 424 18.33 -19.11 -15.44
C LYS A 424 17.58 -17.92 -16.05
N SER A 425 16.48 -17.50 -15.44
CA SER A 425 15.62 -16.42 -15.94
C SER A 425 15.97 -15.04 -15.36
N LEU A 426 17.02 -14.94 -14.55
CA LEU A 426 17.36 -13.70 -13.83
C LEU A 426 17.84 -12.64 -14.81
N ARG A 427 17.07 -11.56 -14.95
CA ARG A 427 17.35 -10.42 -15.84
C ARG A 427 17.91 -9.22 -15.11
N ARG A 428 17.40 -8.92 -13.92
CA ARG A 428 17.80 -7.76 -13.11
C ARG A 428 18.28 -8.20 -11.74
N LEU A 429 19.53 -7.87 -11.44
CA LEU A 429 20.16 -8.05 -10.14
C LEU A 429 20.66 -6.71 -9.61
N GLU A 430 20.05 -6.24 -8.52
CA GLU A 430 20.40 -4.98 -7.87
C GLU A 430 20.72 -5.21 -6.40
N VAL A 431 21.91 -4.75 -5.97
CA VAL A 431 22.34 -4.84 -4.57
C VAL A 431 22.94 -3.50 -4.15
N ARG A 432 22.31 -2.86 -3.15
CA ARG A 432 22.68 -1.51 -2.70
C ARG A 432 22.76 -1.43 -1.20
N GLU A 433 23.70 -0.63 -0.71
CA GLU A 433 23.77 -0.23 0.71
C GLU A 433 23.86 -1.40 1.71
N SER A 434 24.42 -2.54 1.30
CA SER A 434 24.66 -3.71 2.16
C SER A 434 26.10 -3.74 2.68
N SER A 435 26.30 -3.25 3.91
CA SER A 435 27.64 -2.98 4.45
C SER A 435 28.49 -4.20 4.81
N GLN A 436 27.91 -5.35 5.16
CA GLN A 436 28.65 -6.58 5.50
C GLN A 436 28.63 -7.65 4.40
N LEU A 437 28.04 -7.36 3.23
CA LEU A 437 28.01 -8.29 2.11
C LEU A 437 29.44 -8.58 1.65
N LEU A 438 29.85 -9.85 1.69
CA LEU A 438 31.20 -10.26 1.29
C LEU A 438 31.26 -10.70 -0.18
N GLY A 439 30.16 -11.23 -0.70
CA GLY A 439 29.94 -11.48 -2.11
C GLY A 439 28.47 -11.66 -2.45
N VAL A 440 28.13 -11.53 -3.74
CA VAL A 440 26.75 -11.77 -4.22
C VAL A 440 26.39 -13.24 -3.98
N PHE A 441 27.28 -14.15 -4.36
CA PHE A 441 27.17 -15.59 -4.08
C PHE A 441 28.13 -16.05 -2.98
N GLY A 442 27.63 -16.83 -2.02
CA GLY A 442 28.37 -17.38 -0.89
C GLY A 442 29.00 -18.74 -1.19
N GLN A 443 29.88 -19.23 -0.30
CA GLN A 443 30.59 -20.50 -0.50
C GLN A 443 29.70 -21.68 -0.11
N ASP A 444 29.81 -22.80 -0.83
CA ASP A 444 29.15 -24.03 -0.41
C ASP A 444 29.81 -24.58 0.87
N ASP A 445 29.00 -24.84 1.91
CA ASP A 445 29.45 -25.49 3.17
C ASP A 445 30.03 -26.90 2.94
N HIS A 446 29.70 -27.51 1.79
CA HIS A 446 30.30 -28.75 1.35
C HIS A 446 31.52 -28.43 0.50
N ALA A 447 32.71 -28.61 1.07
CA ALA A 447 33.96 -28.60 0.33
C ALA A 447 33.84 -29.52 -0.91
N SER A 448 33.56 -28.94 -2.07
CA SER A 448 33.39 -29.73 -3.29
C SER A 448 34.79 -30.10 -3.81
N PRO A 449 35.00 -31.37 -4.17
CA PRO A 449 36.30 -31.92 -4.50
C PRO A 449 36.72 -31.44 -5.88
N ALA A 450 37.73 -30.57 -5.98
CA ALA A 450 38.68 -30.33 -7.08
C ALA A 450 38.22 -30.29 -8.57
N ASN A 451 36.97 -30.57 -8.92
CA ASN A 451 36.47 -30.91 -10.25
C ASN A 451 35.08 -30.31 -10.57
N THR A 452 34.55 -29.38 -9.77
CA THR A 452 33.35 -28.62 -10.14
C THR A 452 33.74 -27.59 -11.21
N GLU A 453 32.92 -27.45 -12.25
CA GLU A 453 33.08 -26.43 -13.29
C GLU A 453 33.28 -25.07 -12.63
N LYS A 454 34.45 -24.46 -12.86
CA LYS A 454 34.79 -23.15 -12.28
C LYS A 454 34.10 -21.99 -13.00
N GLU A 455 33.30 -22.28 -14.01
CA GLU A 455 32.62 -21.30 -14.85
C GLU A 455 31.10 -21.51 -14.74
N LEU A 456 30.40 -20.48 -14.29
CA LEU A 456 28.95 -20.42 -14.14
C LEU A 456 28.38 -19.39 -15.12
N VAL A 457 27.14 -19.60 -15.55
CA VAL A 457 26.49 -18.73 -16.53
C VAL A 457 25.17 -18.24 -15.95
N LEU A 458 24.97 -16.92 -15.93
CA LEU A 458 23.65 -16.30 -15.77
C LEU A 458 23.21 -15.85 -17.17
N PRO A 459 22.45 -16.67 -17.90
CA PRO A 459 22.28 -16.52 -19.34
C PRO A 459 21.49 -15.27 -19.71
N ASP A 460 20.43 -14.98 -18.96
CA ASP A 460 19.46 -13.91 -19.27
C ASP A 460 19.74 -12.60 -18.50
N LEU A 461 20.87 -12.49 -17.78
CA LEU A 461 21.16 -11.30 -16.98
C LEU A 461 21.43 -10.10 -17.90
N GLU A 462 20.53 -9.11 -17.85
CA GLU A 462 20.54 -7.88 -18.64
C GLU A 462 21.08 -6.70 -17.81
N TRP A 463 20.76 -6.63 -16.52
CA TRP A 463 21.09 -5.52 -15.63
C TRP A 463 21.75 -6.00 -14.34
N LEU A 464 22.99 -5.55 -14.09
CA LEU A 464 23.72 -5.79 -12.86
C LEU A 464 24.13 -4.48 -12.20
N PHE A 465 23.58 -4.18 -11.03
CA PHE A 465 23.89 -2.95 -10.30
C PHE A 465 24.36 -3.24 -8.87
N LEU A 466 25.56 -2.78 -8.55
CA LEU A 466 26.20 -2.92 -7.24
C LEU A 466 26.61 -1.53 -6.72
N GLU A 467 25.95 -1.03 -5.68
CA GLU A 467 26.22 0.31 -5.14
C GLU A 467 26.46 0.30 -3.63
N LYS A 468 27.47 1.05 -3.15
CA LYS A 468 27.76 1.27 -1.72
C LYS A 468 27.91 -0.04 -0.96
N LEU A 469 28.75 -0.95 -1.47
CA LEU A 469 29.07 -2.22 -0.84
C LEU A 469 30.51 -2.19 -0.28
N PRO A 470 30.75 -1.63 0.93
CA PRO A 470 32.10 -1.41 1.46
C PRO A 470 32.88 -2.69 1.81
N SER A 471 32.20 -3.81 2.03
CA SER A 471 32.83 -5.08 2.42
C SER A 471 32.90 -6.13 1.32
N ILE A 472 32.28 -5.89 0.16
CA ILE A 472 32.25 -6.88 -0.91
C ILE A 472 33.67 -7.09 -1.46
N VAL A 473 34.13 -8.34 -1.48
CA VAL A 473 35.46 -8.71 -1.96
C VAL A 473 35.37 -9.38 -3.33
N TYR A 474 34.40 -10.26 -3.52
CA TYR A 474 34.23 -11.03 -4.75
C TYR A 474 32.76 -11.01 -5.19
N PHE A 475 32.51 -11.22 -6.47
CA PHE A 475 31.16 -11.50 -6.96
C PHE A 475 30.67 -12.87 -6.45
N SER A 476 31.54 -13.89 -6.42
CA SER A 476 31.24 -15.23 -5.88
C SER A 476 32.36 -15.77 -4.99
N HIS A 477 31.99 -16.22 -3.79
CA HIS A 477 32.91 -16.82 -2.83
C HIS A 477 33.38 -18.18 -3.38
N GLY A 478 34.70 -18.37 -3.46
CA GLY A 478 35.30 -19.60 -4.03
C GLY A 478 35.96 -19.41 -5.39
N CYS A 479 35.98 -18.19 -5.92
CA CYS A 479 36.63 -17.84 -7.20
C CYS A 479 36.06 -18.59 -8.41
N TYR A 480 34.73 -18.73 -8.45
CA TYR A 480 34.03 -19.12 -9.68
C TYR A 480 33.97 -17.93 -10.63
N ASP A 481 34.27 -18.19 -11.90
CA ASP A 481 34.10 -17.24 -12.99
C ASP A 481 32.64 -17.24 -13.42
N PHE A 482 32.08 -16.06 -13.67
CA PHE A 482 30.72 -15.91 -14.17
C PHE A 482 30.73 -15.36 -15.58
N ILE A 483 29.83 -15.86 -16.44
CA ILE A 483 29.57 -15.31 -17.77
C ILE A 483 28.14 -14.76 -17.82
N PHE A 484 28.02 -13.57 -18.41
CA PHE A 484 26.78 -12.85 -18.69
C PHE A 484 26.68 -12.60 -20.21
N PRO A 485 26.04 -13.52 -20.96
CA PRO A 485 25.96 -13.42 -22.42
C PRO A 485 25.11 -12.24 -22.93
N HIS A 486 24.10 -11.83 -22.15
CA HIS A 486 23.10 -10.84 -22.54
C HIS A 486 23.15 -9.55 -21.71
N LEU A 487 24.25 -9.30 -21.00
CA LEU A 487 24.36 -8.12 -20.16
C LEU A 487 24.32 -6.84 -21.00
N GLU A 488 23.39 -5.95 -20.66
CA GLU A 488 23.21 -4.66 -21.31
C GLU A 488 23.78 -3.53 -20.47
N TRP A 489 23.68 -3.65 -19.14
CA TRP A 489 24.14 -2.65 -18.18
C TRP A 489 24.86 -3.31 -17.00
N LEU A 490 26.06 -2.80 -16.71
CA LEU A 490 26.79 -3.11 -15.49
C LEU A 490 27.20 -1.81 -14.83
N GLU A 491 26.88 -1.68 -13.56
CA GLU A 491 27.25 -0.51 -12.80
C GLU A 491 27.77 -0.90 -11.41
N VAL A 492 28.99 -0.45 -11.10
CA VAL A 492 29.67 -0.74 -9.84
C VAL A 492 30.16 0.57 -9.21
N HIS A 493 29.57 0.91 -8.08
CA HIS A 493 29.73 2.21 -7.44
C HIS A 493 30.06 2.04 -5.95
N ARG A 494 31.11 2.72 -5.49
CA ARG A 494 31.48 2.75 -4.05
C ARG A 494 31.66 1.33 -3.45
N CYS A 495 32.32 0.44 -4.19
CA CYS A 495 32.68 -0.93 -3.79
C CYS A 495 34.21 -1.09 -3.65
N PRO A 496 34.84 -0.48 -2.63
CA PRO A 496 36.30 -0.32 -2.56
C PRO A 496 37.10 -1.62 -2.42
N LYS A 497 36.52 -2.70 -1.90
CA LYS A 497 37.24 -3.97 -1.69
C LYS A 497 37.04 -4.99 -2.81
N LEU A 498 36.22 -4.68 -3.82
CA LEU A 498 35.88 -5.62 -4.88
C LEU A 498 37.11 -5.91 -5.77
N THR A 499 37.54 -7.16 -5.81
CA THR A 499 38.66 -7.62 -6.65
C THR A 499 38.21 -8.30 -7.93
N THR A 500 36.92 -8.58 -8.10
CA THR A 500 36.36 -9.17 -9.32
C THR A 500 36.63 -8.28 -10.53
N LYS A 501 37.27 -8.85 -11.54
CA LYS A 501 37.53 -8.21 -12.82
C LYS A 501 36.37 -8.49 -13.77
N PHE A 502 35.75 -7.42 -14.25
CA PHE A 502 34.74 -7.48 -15.29
C PHE A 502 35.40 -7.21 -16.65
N ALA A 503 35.36 -8.18 -17.56
CA ALA A 503 35.99 -8.11 -18.86
C ALA A 503 35.07 -8.67 -19.95
N THR A 504 35.12 -8.11 -21.15
CA THR A 504 34.43 -8.66 -22.32
C THR A 504 35.22 -9.84 -22.88
N THR A 505 34.58 -10.99 -23.04
CA THR A 505 35.15 -12.20 -23.64
C THR A 505 35.21 -12.09 -25.16
N SER A 506 35.93 -13.01 -25.82
CA SER A 506 36.12 -12.99 -27.28
C SER A 506 34.84 -13.19 -28.10
N ASN A 507 33.80 -13.76 -27.50
CA ASN A 507 32.47 -13.91 -28.09
C ASN A 507 31.53 -12.72 -27.78
N GLY A 508 32.04 -11.65 -27.15
CA GLY A 508 31.27 -10.43 -26.85
C GLY A 508 30.48 -10.47 -25.54
N SER A 509 30.46 -11.61 -24.84
CA SER A 509 29.83 -11.71 -23.51
C SER A 509 30.63 -10.95 -22.44
N MET A 510 30.01 -10.62 -21.31
CA MET A 510 30.75 -10.13 -20.16
C MET A 510 31.13 -11.29 -19.23
N SER A 511 32.36 -11.28 -18.71
CA SER A 511 32.82 -12.20 -17.66
C SER A 511 33.15 -11.46 -16.39
N ALA A 512 32.81 -12.05 -15.23
CA ALA A 512 33.26 -11.65 -13.91
C ALA A 512 34.24 -12.69 -13.38
N GLN A 513 35.52 -12.34 -13.35
CA GLN A 513 36.63 -13.23 -12.98
C GLN A 513 37.20 -12.85 -11.63
N SER A 514 37.48 -13.83 -10.77
CA SER A 514 38.10 -13.60 -9.48
C SER A 514 39.60 -13.90 -9.56
N GLU A 515 40.47 -12.94 -9.17
CA GLU A 515 41.91 -13.20 -9.14
C GLU A 515 42.26 -14.21 -8.05
N VAL A 516 42.69 -15.40 -8.45
CA VAL A 516 43.48 -16.28 -7.58
C VAL A 516 44.82 -15.59 -7.41
N SER A 517 45.18 -15.19 -6.19
CA SER A 517 46.51 -14.64 -5.90
C SER A 517 47.59 -15.69 -6.21
N GLN A 518 48.09 -15.69 -7.44
CA GLN A 518 49.35 -16.29 -7.83
C GLN A 518 50.16 -15.23 -8.58
N VAL A 519 51.43 -15.14 -8.18
CA VAL A 519 52.41 -14.14 -8.57
C VAL A 519 52.47 -13.94 -10.08
N ALA A 520 52.61 -12.67 -10.46
CA ALA A 520 52.72 -12.09 -11.80
C ALA A 520 53.33 -12.97 -12.90
N GLU A 521 52.73 -12.94 -14.08
CA GLU A 521 53.44 -12.72 -15.35
C GLU A 521 52.48 -12.13 -16.40
N ASP A 522 53.03 -11.20 -17.17
CA ASP A 522 52.35 -10.17 -17.96
C ASP A 522 51.60 -10.65 -19.22
N VAL A 523 50.82 -9.69 -19.75
CA VAL A 523 50.22 -9.56 -21.09
C VAL A 523 48.74 -9.96 -21.22
N SER A 524 47.88 -9.07 -20.71
CA SER A 524 46.61 -8.72 -21.35
C SER A 524 46.24 -7.30 -20.91
N THR A 525 45.59 -6.51 -21.75
CA THR A 525 45.18 -5.11 -21.56
C THR A 525 44.09 -4.92 -20.47
N GLY A 526 44.24 -5.60 -19.33
CA GLY A 526 43.39 -5.45 -18.16
C GLY A 526 43.73 -4.19 -17.40
N CYS A 527 42.78 -3.26 -17.31
CA CYS A 527 42.92 -2.04 -16.53
C CYS A 527 42.89 -2.39 -15.03
N SER A 528 44.06 -2.57 -14.41
CA SER A 528 44.22 -2.66 -12.95
C SER A 528 44.44 -1.26 -12.38
N VAL A 529 43.35 -0.57 -12.04
CA VAL A 529 43.37 0.73 -11.33
C VAL A 529 42.40 0.63 -10.14
N PRO A 530 42.78 1.13 -8.94
CA PRO A 530 42.00 0.98 -7.70
C PRO A 530 40.58 1.55 -7.76
N THR A 531 39.66 0.84 -7.11
CA THR A 531 38.19 0.96 -6.95
C THR A 531 37.67 2.27 -6.32
N ARG A 532 38.39 3.39 -6.44
CA ARG A 532 37.93 4.71 -5.98
C ARG A 532 37.04 5.46 -6.98
N THR A 533 36.81 4.91 -8.16
CA THR A 533 36.03 5.54 -9.24
C THR A 533 34.71 4.81 -9.50
N CYS A 534 33.65 5.57 -9.78
CA CYS A 534 32.44 5.05 -10.41
C CYS A 534 32.80 4.37 -11.74
N ARG A 535 32.31 3.15 -11.95
CA ARG A 535 32.43 2.46 -13.24
C ARG A 535 31.04 2.08 -13.73
N THR A 536 30.71 2.57 -14.92
CA THR A 536 29.48 2.22 -15.64
C THR A 536 29.87 1.58 -16.95
N TRP A 537 29.26 0.46 -17.30
CA TRP A 537 29.43 -0.21 -18.57
C TRP A 537 28.07 -0.39 -19.22
N THR A 538 28.02 -0.14 -20.52
CA THR A 538 26.84 -0.44 -21.35
C THR A 538 27.25 -1.25 -22.56
N SER A 539 26.37 -2.12 -23.05
CA SER A 539 26.63 -2.94 -24.25
C SER A 539 26.96 -2.09 -25.49
N CYS A 540 26.37 -0.90 -25.59
CA CYS A 540 26.58 0.02 -26.72
C CYS A 540 27.88 0.83 -26.63
N ASN A 541 28.29 1.25 -25.42
CA ASN A 541 29.36 2.25 -25.25
C ASN A 541 30.60 1.73 -24.53
N GLY A 542 30.59 0.49 -24.01
CA GLY A 542 31.68 -0.04 -23.20
C GLY A 542 31.77 0.66 -21.83
N TRP A 543 32.97 0.63 -21.21
CA TRP A 543 33.21 1.29 -19.92
C TRP A 543 33.27 2.82 -20.06
N GLY A 544 32.43 3.52 -19.31
CA GLY A 544 32.52 4.95 -19.03
C GLY A 544 33.01 5.20 -17.60
N GLU A 545 33.79 6.26 -17.41
CA GLU A 545 34.22 6.76 -16.10
C GLU A 545 33.53 8.11 -15.84
N GLU A 546 32.76 8.21 -14.76
CA GLU A 546 32.32 9.50 -14.22
C GLU A 546 33.18 9.87 -13.00
N LYS A 547 33.74 11.08 -13.00
CA LYS A 547 34.42 11.64 -11.84
C LYS A 547 33.37 12.17 -10.86
N LEU A 548 33.32 11.62 -9.66
CA LEU A 548 32.55 12.19 -8.56
C LEU A 548 33.34 13.40 -8.01
N GLU A 549 32.73 14.58 -8.06
CA GLU A 549 33.14 15.73 -7.23
C GLU A 549 32.65 15.45 -5.80
N GLU A 550 33.57 15.23 -4.86
CA GLU A 550 33.25 15.09 -3.44
C GLU A 550 32.95 16.48 -2.85
N GLU A 551 31.68 16.78 -2.53
CA GLU A 551 31.36 17.83 -1.54
C GLU A 551 31.62 17.27 -0.14
N GLU A 552 32.87 17.34 0.33
CA GLU A 552 33.17 17.25 1.76
C GLU A 552 32.62 18.50 2.45
N LYS A 553 31.49 18.37 3.16
CA LYS A 553 31.13 19.31 4.22
C LYS A 553 31.99 18.97 5.44
N GLU A 554 33.10 19.67 5.60
CA GLU A 554 33.77 19.82 6.89
C GLU A 554 32.80 20.52 7.87
N GLU A 555 32.25 19.77 8.83
CA GLU A 555 31.76 20.38 10.07
C GLU A 555 32.97 20.74 10.92
N GLU A 556 33.42 22.00 10.80
CA GLU A 556 34.30 22.61 11.81
C GLU A 556 33.53 22.71 13.13
N ASP A 557 33.85 21.81 14.05
CA ASP A 557 33.53 21.89 15.47
C ASP A 557 34.27 23.08 16.09
N SER A 558 33.72 24.30 15.93
CA SER A 558 34.18 25.47 16.67
C SER A 558 33.58 25.46 18.06
N GLY A 559 34.27 24.80 18.99
CA GLY A 559 34.04 24.98 20.42
C GLY A 559 34.12 26.46 20.81
N HIS A 560 33.14 26.92 21.59
CA HIS A 560 33.26 28.10 22.44
C HIS A 560 32.81 27.73 23.85
N ASN A 561 33.80 27.58 24.74
CA ASN A 561 33.66 27.79 26.18
C ASN A 561 33.56 29.30 26.42
N ASP A 562 32.45 29.74 27.02
CA ASP A 562 32.35 30.50 28.28
C ASP A 562 30.95 31.12 28.45
#